data_AF-A0A954DGR8-F1
#
_entry.id   AF-A0A954DGR8-F1
#
_cell.length_a   1.000
_cell.length_b   1.000
_cell.length_c   1.000
_cell.angle_alpha   90.00
_cell.angle_beta   90.00
_cell.angle_gamma   90.00
#
_symmetry.space_group_name_H-M   'P 1'
#
loop_
_entity.id
_entity.type
_entity.pdbx_description
1 polymer ?
#
loop_
_entity_poly.entity_id
_entity_poly.type
_entity_poly.pdbx_seq_one_letter_code
_entity_poly.pdbx_strand_id
1 'polypeptide(L)'
;MRFTPLFGLLAISLCLVGSPRAQSLRVACYNVENLFDNYDDPYRPDEGTSPKSTAEKRILAKTIDAIDADVLALSEVENRDIAMALNRMLAKPYAIVEVIASNDMRGIDCALFSRLNVRRSMSHRHWHLEGGREFARDLVVHEVVPSPGTKLLVAPMHLKSKRTVGDDVQGQAWRSAEARGVLEVLADLRSLGEKSPFVLLGDLNDTPDSASLAPLFAKLKDVTSSIAAEDRWTFEYSGQKQQIDYVLVDGHVDIRSARIVHDPDSASDHAPVIIDFAWPVEPVRIAPTADAEAAQATSTSAVLQRIDAEDGAALSRNLLAEVEVVGTVRSVEPTRSGGHFNLALGTKPRSSLTLFVPRHAVERFGDLSAWKGRKLTVKGPIFRYRGRLEMQLTRKEQVAFQ
;
A
#
# COMPACT_ATOMS: atom_id res chain seq x y z
N MET A 1 52.72 -33.79 50.23
CA MET A 1 51.94 -32.61 49.80
C MET A 1 52.40 -32.24 48.39
N ARG A 2 51.58 -32.46 47.36
CA ARG A 2 51.85 -32.02 45.99
C ARG A 2 50.68 -31.10 45.59
N PHE A 3 50.98 -29.82 45.37
CA PHE A 3 50.05 -28.83 44.85
C PHE A 3 49.98 -28.98 43.32
N THR A 4 48.80 -29.27 42.79
CA THR A 4 48.46 -29.10 41.37
C THR A 4 47.80 -27.73 41.18
N PRO A 5 48.28 -26.86 40.27
CA PRO A 5 47.58 -25.62 39.96
C PRO A 5 46.43 -25.92 38.98
N LEU A 6 45.25 -25.41 39.31
CA LEU A 6 44.07 -25.45 38.44
C LEU A 6 44.17 -24.27 37.45
N PHE A 7 44.53 -24.55 36.20
CA PHE A 7 44.40 -23.57 35.12
C PHE A 7 42.93 -23.47 34.70
N GLY A 8 42.27 -22.37 35.06
CA GLY A 8 40.94 -22.04 34.54
C GLY A 8 41.03 -21.67 33.07
N LEU A 9 40.41 -22.47 32.19
CA LEU A 9 40.16 -22.07 30.80
C LEU A 9 39.13 -20.95 30.78
N LEU A 10 39.56 -19.73 30.44
CA LEU A 10 38.69 -18.64 30.06
C LEU A 10 38.13 -18.95 28.67
N ALA A 11 36.88 -19.42 28.60
CA ALA A 11 36.16 -19.57 27.34
C ALA A 11 35.87 -18.18 26.76
N ILE A 12 36.72 -17.71 25.85
CA ILE A 12 36.43 -16.53 25.02
C ILE A 12 35.33 -16.97 24.06
N SER A 13 34.08 -16.62 24.36
CA SER A 13 32.97 -16.75 23.44
C SER A 13 33.22 -15.80 22.27
N LEU A 14 33.78 -16.35 21.19
CA LEU A 14 33.95 -15.65 19.93
C LEU A 14 32.54 -15.47 19.34
N CYS A 15 31.90 -14.35 19.65
CA CYS A 15 30.69 -13.93 18.94
C CYS A 15 31.08 -13.75 17.47
N LEU A 16 30.78 -14.75 16.64
CA LEU A 16 30.77 -14.62 15.19
C LEU A 16 29.76 -13.51 14.86
N VAL A 17 30.28 -12.30 14.63
CA VAL A 17 29.48 -11.20 14.07
C VAL A 17 29.18 -11.62 12.63
N GLY A 18 28.02 -12.22 12.42
CA GLY A 18 27.52 -12.54 11.09
C GLY A 18 27.49 -11.26 10.24
N SER A 19 27.84 -11.36 8.96
CA SER A 19 27.73 -10.25 8.02
C SER A 19 26.32 -9.67 8.08
N PRO A 20 26.16 -8.33 7.99
CA PRO A 20 24.84 -7.71 8.02
C PRO A 20 23.97 -8.34 6.92
N ARG A 21 22.81 -8.88 7.32
CA ARG A 21 21.82 -9.41 6.38
C ARG A 21 21.22 -8.22 5.64
N ALA A 22 21.09 -8.31 4.32
CA ALA A 22 20.42 -7.29 3.53
C ALA A 22 19.00 -7.75 3.19
N GLN A 23 18.00 -6.88 3.39
CA GLN A 23 16.66 -7.09 2.86
C GLN A 23 16.62 -6.48 1.47
N SER A 24 16.30 -7.26 0.43
CA SER A 24 16.06 -6.73 -0.92
C SER A 24 14.56 -6.62 -1.15
N LEU A 25 14.14 -5.57 -1.85
CA LEU A 25 12.75 -5.33 -2.24
C LEU A 25 12.65 -4.66 -3.59
N ARG A 26 11.56 -4.94 -4.29
CA ARG A 26 11.08 -4.13 -5.41
C ARG A 26 9.94 -3.22 -4.96
N VAL A 27 10.12 -1.92 -5.19
CA VAL A 27 9.06 -0.92 -5.05
C VAL A 27 8.77 -0.28 -6.39
N ALA A 28 7.54 0.14 -6.60
CA ALA A 28 7.15 0.87 -7.79
C ALA A 28 6.11 1.93 -7.49
N CYS A 29 6.06 2.98 -8.33
CA CYS A 29 4.94 3.89 -8.40
C CYS A 29 4.36 3.94 -9.82
N TYR A 30 3.05 4.15 -9.91
CA TYR A 30 2.34 4.26 -11.17
C TYR A 30 1.09 5.14 -11.00
N ASN A 31 1.07 6.32 -11.63
CA ASN A 31 -0.20 7.02 -11.84
C ASN A 31 -1.02 6.19 -12.83
N VAL A 32 -2.23 5.78 -12.45
CA VAL A 32 -3.07 4.92 -13.29
C VAL A 32 -4.13 5.68 -14.08
N GLU A 33 -4.04 7.02 -14.13
CA GLU A 33 -4.90 7.93 -14.88
C GLU A 33 -6.40 7.72 -14.64
N ASN A 34 -6.93 8.34 -13.59
CA ASN A 34 -8.35 8.29 -13.25
C ASN A 34 -8.93 6.85 -13.16
N LEU A 35 -8.41 6.04 -12.23
CA LEU A 35 -9.08 4.79 -11.83
C LEU A 35 -10.30 5.10 -10.95
N PHE A 36 -11.40 5.45 -11.62
CA PHE A 36 -12.71 5.76 -11.04
C PHE A 36 -13.70 4.60 -11.28
N ASP A 37 -14.71 4.50 -10.44
CA ASP A 37 -15.84 3.61 -10.57
C ASP A 37 -17.06 4.30 -11.21
N ASN A 38 -18.12 3.51 -11.42
CA ASN A 38 -19.32 3.98 -12.12
C ASN A 38 -20.40 4.50 -11.15
N TYR A 39 -20.07 4.70 -9.87
CA TYR A 39 -20.99 5.05 -8.81
C TYR A 39 -20.73 6.47 -8.32
N ASP A 40 -21.65 7.36 -8.65
CA ASP A 40 -21.67 8.75 -8.17
C ASP A 40 -21.52 8.84 -6.64
N ASP A 41 -20.47 9.51 -6.17
CA ASP A 41 -20.32 9.95 -4.78
C ASP A 41 -21.09 11.27 -4.56
N PRO A 42 -22.26 11.26 -3.89
CA PRO A 42 -23.10 12.46 -3.74
C PRO A 42 -22.45 13.57 -2.91
N TYR A 43 -21.25 13.35 -2.37
CA TYR A 43 -20.47 14.31 -1.59
C TYR A 43 -19.21 14.81 -2.29
N ARG A 44 -18.89 14.31 -3.50
CA ARG A 44 -17.72 14.73 -4.28
C ARG A 44 -18.12 15.01 -5.74
N PRO A 45 -17.72 16.14 -6.33
CA PRO A 45 -17.93 16.40 -7.76
C PRO A 45 -16.98 15.53 -8.61
N ASP A 46 -17.29 14.24 -8.76
CA ASP A 46 -16.57 13.27 -9.59
C ASP A 46 -17.22 13.06 -10.98
N GLU A 47 -18.47 13.51 -11.17
CA GLU A 47 -19.31 13.34 -12.38
C GLU A 47 -18.64 13.70 -13.72
N GLY A 48 -17.58 14.51 -13.71
CA GLY A 48 -16.81 14.88 -14.91
C GLY A 48 -15.75 13.86 -15.33
N THR A 49 -15.48 12.82 -14.54
CA THR A 49 -14.41 11.85 -14.79
C THR A 49 -15.01 10.52 -15.23
N SER A 50 -14.73 10.11 -16.47
CA SER A 50 -15.26 8.84 -16.97
C SER A 50 -14.54 7.66 -16.32
N PRO A 51 -15.26 6.62 -15.87
CA PRO A 51 -14.62 5.44 -15.32
C PRO A 51 -13.88 4.66 -16.40
N LYS A 52 -12.71 4.11 -16.06
CA LYS A 52 -11.99 3.20 -16.96
C LYS A 52 -12.84 1.99 -17.34
N SER A 53 -12.83 1.65 -18.62
CA SER A 53 -13.46 0.45 -19.15
C SER A 53 -12.82 -0.82 -18.58
N THR A 54 -13.51 -1.95 -18.73
CA THR A 54 -12.94 -3.25 -18.32
C THR A 54 -11.70 -3.60 -19.14
N ALA A 55 -11.60 -3.15 -20.39
CA ALA A 55 -10.44 -3.40 -21.23
C ALA A 55 -9.20 -2.65 -20.72
N GLU A 56 -9.35 -1.35 -20.41
CA GLU A 56 -8.28 -0.54 -19.81
C GLU A 56 -7.83 -1.10 -18.46
N LYS A 57 -8.77 -1.48 -17.58
CA LYS A 57 -8.45 -2.13 -16.29
C LYS A 57 -7.67 -3.44 -16.48
N ARG A 58 -7.91 -4.21 -17.55
CA ARG A 58 -7.12 -5.42 -17.86
C ARG A 58 -5.71 -5.09 -18.36
N ILE A 59 -5.55 -3.98 -19.09
CA ILE A 59 -4.22 -3.51 -19.52
C ILE A 59 -3.43 -3.07 -18.28
N LEU A 60 -4.00 -2.22 -17.42
CA LEU A 60 -3.39 -1.83 -16.15
C LEU A 60 -2.99 -3.06 -15.32
N ALA A 61 -3.87 -4.05 -15.22
CA ALA A 61 -3.58 -5.28 -14.49
C ALA A 61 -2.36 -6.03 -15.05
N LYS A 62 -2.25 -6.16 -16.38
CA LYS A 62 -1.07 -6.77 -17.03
C LYS A 62 0.21 -5.98 -16.77
N THR A 63 0.14 -4.65 -16.85
CA THR A 63 1.28 -3.78 -16.54
C THR A 63 1.73 -3.96 -15.09
N ILE A 64 0.79 -4.00 -14.14
CA ILE A 64 1.07 -4.23 -12.71
C ILE A 64 1.67 -5.62 -12.47
N ASP A 65 1.14 -6.67 -13.12
CA ASP A 65 1.71 -8.02 -13.02
C ASP A 65 3.14 -8.10 -13.57
N ALA A 66 3.45 -7.32 -14.61
CA ALA A 66 4.78 -7.24 -15.22
C ALA A 66 5.77 -6.43 -14.37
N ILE A 67 5.31 -5.37 -13.70
CA ILE A 67 6.10 -4.63 -12.70
C ILE A 67 6.57 -5.57 -11.59
N ASP A 68 5.66 -6.42 -11.10
CA ASP A 68 5.91 -7.45 -10.09
C ASP A 68 6.54 -6.90 -8.79
N ALA A 69 6.07 -5.74 -8.32
CA ALA A 69 6.61 -5.09 -7.13
C ALA A 69 6.14 -5.76 -5.83
N ASP A 70 6.98 -5.75 -4.80
CA ASP A 70 6.60 -6.15 -3.44
C ASP A 70 5.67 -5.12 -2.80
N VAL A 71 5.93 -3.84 -3.10
CA VAL A 71 5.10 -2.70 -2.70
C VAL A 71 4.90 -1.77 -3.90
N LEU A 72 3.65 -1.49 -4.24
CA LEU A 72 3.25 -0.64 -5.35
C LEU A 72 2.43 0.53 -4.83
N ALA A 73 2.87 1.74 -5.15
CA ALA A 73 2.11 2.97 -4.95
C ALA A 73 1.34 3.31 -6.23
N LEU A 74 0.03 3.52 -6.13
CA LEU A 74 -0.78 4.00 -7.24
C LEU A 74 -1.27 5.42 -6.96
N SER A 75 -1.24 6.28 -7.97
CA SER A 75 -1.89 7.60 -7.95
C SER A 75 -3.13 7.59 -8.83
N GLU A 76 -4.06 8.52 -8.55
CA GLU A 76 -5.34 8.62 -9.27
C GLU A 76 -6.27 7.43 -9.08
N VAL A 77 -6.35 6.97 -7.84
CA VAL A 77 -7.31 5.97 -7.43
C VAL A 77 -8.44 6.66 -6.69
N GLU A 78 -9.68 6.47 -7.12
CA GLU A 78 -10.82 7.16 -6.51
C GLU A 78 -11.12 6.65 -5.10
N ASN A 79 -11.15 5.33 -4.94
CA ASN A 79 -11.53 4.72 -3.68
C ASN A 79 -11.01 3.28 -3.56
N ARG A 80 -11.25 2.68 -2.39
CA ARG A 80 -10.82 1.30 -2.13
C ARG A 80 -11.52 0.27 -3.01
N ASP A 81 -12.79 0.46 -3.34
CA ASP A 81 -13.58 -0.55 -4.06
C ASP A 81 -13.01 -0.77 -5.45
N ILE A 82 -12.70 0.31 -6.15
CA ILE A 82 -12.08 0.25 -7.48
C ILE A 82 -10.63 -0.26 -7.42
N ALA A 83 -9.87 0.09 -6.38
CA ALA A 83 -8.54 -0.46 -6.12
C ALA A 83 -8.59 -1.98 -5.92
N MET A 84 -9.52 -2.47 -5.10
CA MET A 84 -9.73 -3.89 -4.85
C MET A 84 -10.24 -4.63 -6.09
N ALA A 85 -11.09 -3.98 -6.90
CA ALA A 85 -11.53 -4.53 -8.18
C ALA A 85 -10.35 -4.73 -9.13
N LEU A 86 -9.46 -3.74 -9.27
CA LEU A 86 -8.23 -3.87 -10.04
C LEU A 86 -7.32 -4.97 -9.48
N ASN A 87 -7.11 -5.02 -8.17
CA ASN A 87 -6.27 -6.05 -7.51
C ASN A 87 -6.73 -7.48 -7.81
N ARG A 88 -8.05 -7.71 -7.95
CA ARG A 88 -8.61 -9.02 -8.33
C ARG A 88 -8.38 -9.42 -9.79
N MET A 89 -8.09 -8.45 -10.64
CA MET A 89 -7.80 -8.70 -12.06
C MET A 89 -6.34 -9.10 -12.28
N LEU A 90 -5.48 -8.93 -11.26
CA LEU A 90 -4.07 -9.32 -11.29
C LEU A 90 -3.91 -10.84 -11.25
N ALA A 91 -2.96 -11.35 -12.00
CA ALA A 91 -2.46 -12.71 -11.87
C ALA A 91 -1.70 -12.91 -10.55
N LYS A 92 -1.06 -11.84 -10.04
CA LYS A 92 -0.31 -11.84 -8.77
C LYS A 92 -0.89 -10.79 -7.80
N PRO A 93 -2.09 -11.03 -7.23
CA PRO A 93 -2.76 -10.07 -6.36
C PRO A 93 -1.95 -9.73 -5.10
N TYR A 94 -2.17 -8.52 -4.60
CA TYR A 94 -1.57 -8.01 -3.37
C TYR A 94 -2.45 -8.36 -2.17
N ALA A 95 -1.81 -8.85 -1.09
CA ALA A 95 -2.50 -9.26 0.14
C ALA A 95 -3.07 -8.08 0.93
N ILE A 96 -2.46 -6.90 0.77
CA ILE A 96 -2.82 -5.67 1.44
C ILE A 96 -3.07 -4.59 0.39
N VAL A 97 -4.22 -3.94 0.49
CA VAL A 97 -4.59 -2.77 -0.32
C VAL A 97 -5.07 -1.69 0.63
N GLU A 98 -4.32 -0.61 0.76
CA GLU A 98 -4.65 0.57 1.56
C GLU A 98 -5.01 1.73 0.65
N VAL A 99 -6.17 2.34 0.87
CA VAL A 99 -6.58 3.62 0.27
C VAL A 99 -7.15 4.45 1.42
N ILE A 100 -6.62 5.66 1.63
CA ILE A 100 -7.13 6.58 2.65
C ILE A 100 -7.64 7.84 1.97
N ALA A 101 -8.92 8.16 2.22
CA ALA A 101 -9.58 9.33 1.70
C ALA A 101 -8.84 10.62 2.05
N SER A 102 -8.46 11.37 1.01
CA SER A 102 -7.73 12.62 1.10
C SER A 102 -8.62 13.87 1.10
N ASN A 103 -7.98 15.04 0.99
CA ASN A 103 -8.61 16.34 0.85
C ASN A 103 -8.98 16.70 -0.61
N ASP A 104 -8.73 15.82 -1.59
CA ASP A 104 -9.10 16.13 -2.96
C ASP A 104 -10.62 16.08 -3.16
N MET A 105 -11.20 17.19 -3.59
CA MET A 105 -12.65 17.31 -3.75
C MET A 105 -13.21 16.37 -4.82
N ARG A 106 -12.42 15.93 -5.82
CA ARG A 106 -12.87 14.98 -6.85
C ARG A 106 -12.78 13.52 -6.40
N GLY A 107 -12.21 13.24 -5.23
CA GLY A 107 -12.00 11.86 -4.78
C GLY A 107 -10.67 11.26 -5.20
N ILE A 108 -9.71 12.05 -5.69
CA ILE A 108 -8.42 11.52 -6.14
C ILE A 108 -7.53 11.19 -4.94
N ASP A 109 -7.29 9.90 -4.72
CA ASP A 109 -6.44 9.40 -3.66
C ASP A 109 -5.22 8.63 -4.20
N CYS A 110 -4.30 8.32 -3.28
CA CYS A 110 -3.21 7.39 -3.51
C CYS A 110 -3.56 6.03 -2.87
N ALA A 111 -3.12 4.95 -3.50
CA ALA A 111 -3.24 3.60 -2.98
C ALA A 111 -1.88 2.96 -2.71
N LEU A 112 -1.79 2.14 -1.68
CA LEU A 112 -0.66 1.25 -1.42
C LEU A 112 -1.11 -0.21 -1.58
N PHE A 113 -0.50 -0.91 -2.52
CA PHE A 113 -0.64 -2.34 -2.74
C PHE A 113 0.61 -3.02 -2.18
N SER A 114 0.48 -3.92 -1.21
CA SER A 114 1.63 -4.55 -0.55
C SER A 114 1.45 -6.06 -0.40
N ARG A 115 2.50 -6.79 -0.77
CA ARG A 115 2.66 -8.22 -0.47
C ARG A 115 3.22 -8.44 0.94
N LEU A 116 3.88 -7.41 1.46
CA LEU A 116 4.48 -7.38 2.78
C LEU A 116 3.50 -6.85 3.81
N ASN A 117 3.74 -7.16 5.08
CA ASN A 117 2.86 -6.70 6.15
C ASN A 117 2.91 -5.18 6.32
N VAL A 118 1.76 -4.53 6.42
CA VAL A 118 1.63 -3.11 6.76
C VAL A 118 1.17 -3.01 8.20
N ARG A 119 2.04 -2.54 9.09
CA ARG A 119 1.74 -2.49 10.53
C ARG A 119 0.90 -1.27 10.90
N ARG A 120 1.19 -0.13 10.30
CA ARG A 120 0.52 1.16 10.56
C ARG A 120 0.44 1.97 9.29
N SER A 121 -0.61 2.78 9.18
CA SER A 121 -0.78 3.80 8.14
C SER A 121 -1.11 5.11 8.85
N MET A 122 -0.32 6.16 8.62
CA MET A 122 -0.41 7.44 9.31
C MET A 122 -0.79 8.51 8.29
N SER A 123 -2.02 9.01 8.42
CA SER A 123 -2.57 10.08 7.57
C SER A 123 -2.11 11.43 8.08
N HIS A 124 -1.75 12.33 7.15
CA HIS A 124 -1.31 13.69 7.44
C HIS A 124 -2.15 14.72 6.67
N ARG A 125 -3.34 14.36 6.19
CA ARG A 125 -4.20 15.25 5.39
C ARG A 125 -4.41 16.63 6.03
N HIS A 126 -4.56 16.69 7.37
CA HIS A 126 -4.75 17.93 8.13
C HIS A 126 -3.45 18.51 8.71
N TRP A 127 -2.30 18.12 8.15
CA TRP A 127 -1.03 18.76 8.50
C TRP A 127 -1.04 20.21 8.01
N HIS A 128 -0.65 21.13 8.88
CA HIS A 128 -0.65 22.55 8.58
C HIS A 128 0.58 22.88 7.74
N LEU A 129 0.36 23.24 6.47
CA LEU A 129 1.41 23.65 5.54
C LEU A 129 1.57 25.17 5.52
N GLU A 130 2.70 25.61 4.97
CA GLU A 130 2.97 27.02 4.72
C GLU A 130 1.84 27.68 3.92
N GLY A 131 1.53 28.94 4.28
CA GLY A 131 0.46 29.71 3.66
C GLY A 131 -0.95 29.28 4.08
N GLY A 132 -1.07 28.55 5.19
CA GLY A 132 -2.36 28.08 5.73
C GLY A 132 -3.01 26.99 4.88
N ARG A 133 -2.20 26.24 4.12
CA ARG A 133 -2.66 25.16 3.26
C ARG A 133 -2.69 23.84 4.02
N GLU A 134 -3.39 22.87 3.44
CA GLU A 134 -3.27 21.46 3.79
C GLU A 134 -2.76 20.70 2.56
N PHE A 135 -2.34 19.46 2.78
CA PHE A 135 -2.05 18.53 1.69
C PHE A 135 -3.28 18.41 0.80
N ALA A 136 -3.10 18.63 -0.49
CA ALA A 136 -4.19 18.60 -1.45
C ALA A 136 -4.64 17.14 -1.64
N ARG A 137 -3.70 16.20 -1.70
CA ARG A 137 -3.89 14.74 -1.58
C ARG A 137 -3.05 14.30 -0.38
N ASP A 138 -3.55 13.35 0.42
CA ASP A 138 -2.97 13.00 1.71
C ASP A 138 -1.56 12.43 1.57
N LEU A 139 -0.65 12.83 2.46
CA LEU A 139 0.61 12.14 2.69
C LEU A 139 0.37 11.01 3.70
N VAL A 140 0.13 9.80 3.19
CA VAL A 140 0.00 8.62 4.06
C VAL A 140 1.35 7.94 4.20
N VAL A 141 1.92 7.95 5.40
CA VAL A 141 3.14 7.20 5.70
C VAL A 141 2.76 5.81 6.18
N HIS A 142 3.09 4.79 5.38
CA HIS A 142 2.88 3.39 5.69
C HIS A 142 4.12 2.76 6.29
N GLU A 143 3.93 2.05 7.39
CA GLU A 143 4.96 1.25 8.01
C GLU A 143 4.91 -0.18 7.49
N VAL A 144 5.80 -0.49 6.55
CA VAL A 144 5.95 -1.80 5.94
C VAL A 144 6.97 -2.63 6.73
N VAL A 145 6.62 -3.88 7.02
CA VAL A 145 7.42 -4.84 7.80
C VAL A 145 7.69 -6.06 6.91
N PRO A 146 8.80 -6.07 6.15
CA PRO A 146 9.16 -7.18 5.28
C PRO A 146 9.44 -8.49 6.04
N SER A 147 10.05 -8.37 7.22
CA SER A 147 10.36 -9.48 8.13
C SER A 147 10.44 -8.97 9.58
N PRO A 148 10.34 -9.86 10.59
CA PRO A 148 10.43 -9.46 11.99
C PRO A 148 11.70 -8.63 12.27
N GLY A 149 11.53 -7.47 12.91
CA GLY A 149 12.63 -6.55 13.24
C GLY A 149 13.11 -5.66 12.09
N THR A 150 12.57 -5.81 10.87
CA THR A 150 12.79 -4.86 9.77
C THR A 150 11.62 -3.93 9.60
N LYS A 151 11.90 -2.69 9.19
CA LYS A 151 10.89 -1.68 8.95
C LYS A 151 11.33 -0.77 7.82
N LEU A 152 10.36 -0.40 6.98
CA LEU A 152 10.48 0.55 5.88
C LEU A 152 9.28 1.49 5.97
N LEU A 153 9.53 2.79 5.83
CA LEU A 153 8.45 3.76 5.67
C LEU A 153 8.24 4.01 4.19
N VAL A 154 7.01 3.82 3.71
CA VAL A 154 6.62 4.04 2.31
C VAL A 154 5.52 5.08 2.27
N ALA A 155 5.71 6.13 1.48
CA ALA A 155 4.81 7.26 1.36
C ALA A 155 4.45 7.50 -0.11
N PRO A 156 3.33 6.89 -0.60
CA PRO A 156 2.73 7.26 -1.87
C PRO A 156 2.44 8.75 -1.91
N MET A 157 2.78 9.42 -3.02
CA MET A 157 2.58 10.85 -3.18
C MET A 157 1.95 11.20 -4.52
N HIS A 158 1.00 12.13 -4.49
CA HIS A 158 0.47 12.80 -5.66
C HIS A 158 0.37 14.30 -5.36
N LEU A 159 1.36 15.09 -5.78
CA LEU A 159 1.38 16.53 -5.51
C LEU A 159 0.33 17.29 -6.34
N LYS A 160 0.04 18.53 -5.95
CA LYS A 160 -0.93 19.38 -6.66
C LYS A 160 -0.63 19.52 -8.17
N SER A 161 -1.50 18.96 -9.00
CA SER A 161 -1.46 19.05 -10.47
C SER A 161 -1.28 20.46 -11.02
N LYS A 162 -0.57 20.60 -12.14
CA LYS A 162 -0.57 21.82 -12.96
C LYS A 162 -1.90 21.91 -13.73
N ARG A 163 -2.76 22.87 -13.41
CA ARG A 163 -3.97 23.16 -14.21
C ARG A 163 -3.71 24.43 -15.01
N THR A 164 -3.80 24.43 -16.33
CA THR A 164 -3.51 25.66 -17.10
C THR A 164 -4.55 26.01 -18.16
N VAL A 165 -4.95 27.29 -18.12
CA VAL A 165 -4.55 28.30 -19.12
C VAL A 165 -3.91 29.45 -18.32
N GLY A 166 -2.62 29.78 -18.52
CA GLY A 166 -1.90 30.84 -17.78
C GLY A 166 -0.69 30.37 -16.97
N ASP A 167 -0.16 31.22 -16.08
CA ASP A 167 0.98 30.93 -15.21
C ASP A 167 0.55 30.12 -13.96
N ASP A 168 1.19 28.96 -13.73
CA ASP A 168 0.88 28.02 -12.64
C ASP A 168 1.38 28.49 -11.25
N VAL A 169 1.34 29.80 -10.98
CA VAL A 169 1.94 30.38 -9.77
C VAL A 169 1.32 29.81 -8.49
N GLN A 170 -0.01 29.69 -8.46
CA GLN A 170 -0.71 29.14 -7.29
C GLN A 170 -0.51 27.63 -7.13
N GLY A 171 -0.46 26.89 -8.24
CA GLY A 171 -0.16 25.46 -8.22
C GLY A 171 1.26 25.19 -7.75
N GLN A 172 2.23 25.93 -8.28
CA GLN A 172 3.63 25.89 -7.85
C GLN A 172 3.79 26.24 -6.36
N ALA A 173 3.13 27.30 -5.89
CA ALA A 173 3.17 27.67 -4.47
C ALA A 173 2.60 26.55 -3.57
N TRP A 174 1.52 25.89 -4.01
CA TRP A 174 0.95 24.76 -3.29
C TRP A 174 1.87 23.55 -3.28
N ARG A 175 2.41 23.13 -4.44
CA ARG A 175 3.38 22.03 -4.53
C ARG A 175 4.61 22.29 -3.66
N SER A 176 5.10 23.52 -3.64
CA SER A 176 6.23 23.94 -2.80
C SER A 176 5.92 23.78 -1.31
N ALA A 177 4.70 24.13 -0.88
CA ALA A 177 4.27 23.95 0.50
C ALA A 177 4.11 22.47 0.87
N GLU A 178 3.55 21.64 -0.02
CA GLU A 178 3.44 20.19 0.16
C GLU A 178 4.83 19.53 0.25
N ALA A 179 5.75 19.89 -0.65
CA ALA A 179 7.13 19.41 -0.64
C ALA A 179 7.85 19.70 0.69
N ARG A 180 7.66 20.90 1.25
CA ARG A 180 8.17 21.24 2.60
C ARG A 180 7.45 20.47 3.70
N GLY A 181 6.13 20.31 3.61
CA GLY A 181 5.34 19.51 4.54
C GLY A 181 5.81 18.06 4.63
N VAL A 182 6.19 17.44 3.51
CA VAL A 182 6.78 16.09 3.51
C VAL A 182 8.04 16.04 4.37
N LEU A 183 8.92 17.05 4.24
CA LEU A 183 10.15 17.13 5.03
C LEU A 183 9.89 17.44 6.51
N GLU A 184 8.86 18.21 6.83
CA GLU A 184 8.42 18.46 8.20
C GLU A 184 7.90 17.18 8.86
N VAL A 185 7.03 16.42 8.17
CA VAL A 185 6.52 15.12 8.64
C VAL A 185 7.68 14.14 8.83
N LEU A 186 8.62 14.07 7.88
CA LEU A 186 9.81 13.25 8.03
C LEU A 186 10.65 13.68 9.24
N ALA A 187 10.88 14.98 9.42
CA ALA A 187 11.63 15.51 10.56
C ALA A 187 10.96 15.20 11.91
N ASP A 188 9.62 15.29 11.99
CA ASP A 188 8.85 14.91 13.17
C ASP A 188 9.05 13.43 13.50
N LEU A 189 8.89 12.54 12.50
CA LEU A 189 9.17 11.11 12.65
C LEU A 189 10.60 10.86 13.15
N ARG A 190 11.61 11.52 12.56
CA ARG A 190 13.01 11.42 13.00
C ARG A 190 13.19 11.90 14.44
N SER A 191 12.51 12.98 14.85
CA SER A 191 12.57 13.50 16.22
C SER A 191 12.02 12.52 17.26
N LEU A 192 11.06 11.68 16.85
CA LEU A 192 10.50 10.59 17.66
C LEU A 192 11.38 9.32 17.66
N GLY A 193 12.59 9.40 17.10
CA GLY A 193 13.56 8.30 17.09
C GLY A 193 13.33 7.27 15.98
N GLU A 194 12.48 7.57 14.99
CA GLU A 194 12.31 6.71 13.82
C GLU A 194 13.57 6.72 12.95
N LYS A 195 14.22 5.57 12.77
CA LYS A 195 15.49 5.43 12.01
C LYS A 195 15.34 4.66 10.71
N SER A 196 14.15 4.15 10.41
CA SER A 196 13.95 3.29 9.24
C SER A 196 14.10 4.07 7.95
N PRO A 197 14.58 3.43 6.86
CA PRO A 197 14.57 4.06 5.55
C PRO A 197 13.17 4.58 5.20
N PHE A 198 13.13 5.74 4.55
CA PHE A 198 11.89 6.39 4.12
C PHE A 198 11.91 6.53 2.61
N VAL A 199 10.86 6.04 1.97
CA VAL A 199 10.68 6.02 0.51
C VAL A 199 9.44 6.85 0.18
N LEU A 200 9.65 8.02 -0.41
CA LEU A 200 8.60 8.83 -1.03
C LEU A 200 8.52 8.44 -2.51
N LEU A 201 7.34 8.10 -3.01
CA LEU A 201 7.20 7.66 -4.40
C LEU A 201 5.85 8.03 -5.00
N GLY A 202 5.84 8.41 -6.28
CA GLY A 202 4.64 8.75 -7.02
C GLY A 202 4.81 9.98 -7.90
N ASP A 203 3.67 10.54 -8.30
CA ASP A 203 3.57 11.69 -9.19
C ASP A 203 3.77 12.99 -8.41
N LEU A 204 4.93 13.61 -8.59
CA LEU A 204 5.27 14.88 -7.97
C LEU A 204 4.83 16.09 -8.82
N ASN A 205 4.22 15.87 -9.98
CA ASN A 205 3.59 16.88 -10.82
C ASN A 205 4.51 18.05 -11.22
N ASP A 206 5.83 17.84 -11.19
CA ASP A 206 6.81 18.86 -11.58
C ASP A 206 8.15 18.25 -12.00
N THR A 207 8.96 19.04 -12.70
CA THR A 207 10.23 18.59 -13.30
C THR A 207 11.40 18.66 -12.31
N PRO A 208 12.51 17.93 -12.57
CA PRO A 208 13.63 17.82 -11.63
C PRO A 208 14.28 19.17 -11.26
N ASP A 209 14.21 20.14 -12.15
CA ASP A 209 14.77 21.50 -12.02
C ASP A 209 13.78 22.52 -11.43
N SER A 210 12.55 22.10 -11.13
CA SER A 210 11.51 22.99 -10.61
C SER A 210 11.82 23.49 -9.19
N ALA A 211 11.49 24.75 -8.92
CA ALA A 211 11.65 25.32 -7.59
C ALA A 211 10.73 24.67 -6.53
N SER A 212 9.65 24.01 -6.96
CA SER A 212 8.71 23.32 -6.07
C SER A 212 9.32 22.04 -5.48
N LEU A 213 10.10 21.28 -6.26
CA LEU A 213 10.72 20.03 -5.82
C LEU A 213 12.14 20.20 -5.27
N ALA A 214 12.78 21.35 -5.51
CA ALA A 214 14.13 21.65 -5.01
C ALA A 214 14.35 21.31 -3.51
N PRO A 215 13.41 21.59 -2.57
CA PRO A 215 13.58 21.20 -1.17
C PRO A 215 13.69 19.68 -0.98
N LEU A 216 12.91 18.88 -1.72
CA LEU A 216 12.95 17.42 -1.63
C LEU A 216 14.30 16.89 -2.10
N PHE A 217 14.77 17.33 -3.28
CA PHE A 217 16.06 16.87 -3.82
C PHE A 217 17.27 17.33 -3.00
N ALA A 218 17.14 18.42 -2.22
CA ALA A 218 18.17 18.84 -1.29
C ALA A 218 18.30 17.95 -0.04
N LYS A 219 17.28 17.14 0.27
CA LYS A 219 17.22 16.31 1.49
C LYS A 219 17.11 14.81 1.23
N LEU A 220 16.46 14.43 0.14
CA LEU A 220 16.21 13.05 -0.23
C LEU A 220 17.02 12.70 -1.48
N LYS A 221 17.53 11.47 -1.53
CA LYS A 221 18.23 10.96 -2.71
C LYS A 221 17.20 10.59 -3.77
N ASP A 222 17.24 11.27 -4.92
CA ASP A 222 16.49 10.83 -6.10
C ASP A 222 17.14 9.60 -6.73
N VAL A 223 16.44 8.48 -6.70
CA VAL A 223 16.93 7.21 -7.28
C VAL A 223 16.79 7.18 -8.80
N THR A 224 15.80 7.89 -9.34
CA THR A 224 15.54 7.94 -10.78
C THR A 224 16.65 8.66 -11.55
N SER A 225 17.43 9.51 -10.87
CA SER A 225 18.63 10.14 -11.41
C SER A 225 19.69 9.17 -11.95
N SER A 226 19.60 7.88 -11.58
CA SER A 226 20.47 6.81 -12.11
C SER A 226 20.06 6.27 -13.49
N ILE A 227 18.85 6.58 -13.95
CA ILE A 227 18.32 6.20 -15.27
C ILE A 227 18.90 7.15 -16.33
N ALA A 228 19.19 6.65 -17.54
CA ALA A 228 19.65 7.49 -18.65
C ALA A 228 18.65 8.62 -18.95
N ALA A 229 19.13 9.81 -19.31
CA ALA A 229 18.30 11.00 -19.41
C ALA A 229 17.21 10.87 -20.49
N GLU A 230 17.53 10.19 -21.59
CA GLU A 230 16.65 9.87 -22.71
C GLU A 230 15.48 8.95 -22.32
N ASP A 231 15.66 8.12 -21.30
CA ASP A 231 14.69 7.14 -20.80
C ASP A 231 13.97 7.63 -19.53
N ARG A 232 14.33 8.81 -19.01
CA ARG A 232 13.88 9.26 -17.67
C ARG A 232 12.51 9.94 -17.66
N TRP A 233 11.80 9.98 -18.78
CA TRP A 233 10.48 10.60 -18.85
C TRP A 233 9.39 9.64 -18.37
N THR A 234 8.37 10.17 -17.72
CA THR A 234 7.24 9.40 -17.21
C THR A 234 5.90 9.91 -17.73
N PHE A 235 5.85 11.10 -18.32
CA PHE A 235 4.64 11.72 -18.83
C PHE A 235 4.94 12.48 -20.12
N GLU A 236 3.99 12.53 -21.06
CA GLU A 236 4.10 13.32 -22.27
C GLU A 236 3.00 14.37 -22.35
N TYR A 237 3.37 15.64 -22.29
CA TYR A 237 2.43 16.75 -22.39
C TYR A 237 2.70 17.56 -23.66
N SER A 238 1.71 17.65 -24.54
CA SER A 238 1.81 18.42 -25.80
C SER A 238 3.05 18.05 -26.64
N GLY A 239 3.37 16.74 -26.71
CA GLY A 239 4.53 16.23 -27.44
C GLY A 239 5.87 16.38 -26.70
N GLN A 240 5.87 16.92 -25.48
CA GLN A 240 7.08 17.07 -24.66
C GLN A 240 7.11 16.01 -23.57
N LYS A 241 8.17 15.20 -23.61
CA LYS A 241 8.49 14.20 -22.60
C LYS A 241 9.00 14.87 -21.34
N GLN A 242 8.38 14.57 -20.21
CA GLN A 242 8.68 15.13 -18.90
C GLN A 242 8.84 14.00 -17.89
N GLN A 243 9.76 14.19 -16.96
CA GLN A 243 9.81 13.38 -15.75
C GLN A 243 8.99 14.09 -14.68
N ILE A 244 7.92 13.44 -14.21
CA ILE A 244 7.12 13.93 -13.08
C ILE A 244 6.84 12.86 -12.03
N ASP A 245 7.16 11.60 -12.30
CA ASP A 245 7.09 10.51 -11.32
C ASP A 245 8.48 10.17 -10.78
N TYR A 246 8.58 10.02 -9.47
CA TYR A 246 9.86 9.88 -8.78
C TYR A 246 9.80 8.84 -7.69
N VAL A 247 10.99 8.41 -7.28
CA VAL A 247 11.22 7.72 -6.02
C VAL A 247 12.41 8.36 -5.31
N LEU A 248 12.12 8.96 -4.17
CA LEU A 248 13.07 9.68 -3.33
C LEU A 248 13.28 8.91 -2.03
N VAL A 249 14.53 8.81 -1.58
CA VAL A 249 14.87 8.02 -0.39
C VAL A 249 15.65 8.83 0.64
N ASP A 250 15.26 8.68 1.90
CA ASP A 250 16.07 9.04 3.08
C ASP A 250 16.55 7.77 3.80
N GLY A 251 17.82 7.78 4.22
CA GLY A 251 18.52 6.64 4.82
C GLY A 251 19.42 5.86 3.86
N HIS A 252 20.16 4.90 4.41
CA HIS A 252 21.12 4.10 3.66
C HIS A 252 20.44 2.93 2.94
N VAL A 253 20.20 3.09 1.65
CA VAL A 253 19.75 2.03 0.74
C VAL A 253 20.77 1.78 -0.37
N ASP A 254 21.00 0.50 -0.65
CA ASP A 254 21.78 0.00 -1.77
C ASP A 254 20.86 -0.19 -2.98
N ILE A 255 20.80 0.80 -3.85
CA ILE A 255 20.04 0.71 -5.10
C ILE A 255 20.67 -0.33 -6.00
N ARG A 256 19.89 -1.32 -6.44
CA ARG A 256 20.30 -2.41 -7.33
C ARG A 256 19.94 -2.13 -8.77
N SER A 257 18.74 -1.59 -9.01
CA SER A 257 18.34 -1.11 -10.32
C SER A 257 17.21 -0.07 -10.21
N ALA A 258 17.10 0.77 -11.22
CA ALA A 258 15.97 1.69 -11.43
C ALA A 258 15.61 1.66 -12.92
N ARG A 259 14.32 1.64 -13.24
CA ARG A 259 13.83 1.66 -14.62
C ARG A 259 12.47 2.33 -14.71
N ILE A 260 12.19 2.91 -15.88
CA ILE A 260 10.87 3.37 -16.28
C ILE A 260 10.43 2.50 -17.46
N VAL A 261 9.18 2.06 -17.47
CA VAL A 261 8.66 1.17 -18.51
C VAL A 261 7.69 1.94 -19.39
N HIS A 262 8.10 2.23 -20.63
CA HIS A 262 7.24 2.83 -21.63
C HIS A 262 6.53 1.75 -22.42
N ASP A 263 5.20 1.74 -22.36
CA ASP A 263 4.35 0.80 -23.10
C ASP A 263 3.41 1.60 -24.03
N PRO A 264 3.51 1.45 -25.36
CA PRO A 264 2.62 2.12 -26.29
C PRO A 264 1.16 1.68 -26.17
N ASP A 265 0.92 0.49 -25.59
CA ASP A 265 -0.42 -0.04 -25.33
C ASP A 265 -0.88 0.28 -23.90
N SER A 266 -0.19 1.17 -23.17
CA SER A 266 -0.54 1.58 -21.80
C SER A 266 -1.97 2.12 -21.72
N ALA A 267 -2.66 1.78 -20.63
CA ALA A 267 -3.95 2.35 -20.27
C ALA A 267 -3.82 3.55 -19.32
N SER A 268 -2.63 4.14 -19.23
CA SER A 268 -2.35 5.41 -18.58
C SER A 268 -1.38 6.21 -19.43
N ASP A 269 -1.53 7.52 -19.41
CA ASP A 269 -0.61 8.53 -19.92
C ASP A 269 0.71 8.66 -19.13
N HIS A 270 0.83 7.98 -17.98
CA HIS A 270 2.07 7.88 -17.22
C HIS A 270 2.78 6.54 -17.46
N ALA A 271 4.11 6.56 -17.32
CA ALA A 271 4.95 5.36 -17.30
C ALA A 271 5.33 5.00 -15.85
N PRO A 272 5.18 3.73 -15.43
CA PRO A 272 5.54 3.31 -14.08
C PRO A 272 7.06 3.40 -13.84
N VAL A 273 7.42 3.79 -12.62
CA VAL A 273 8.81 3.82 -12.13
C VAL A 273 9.02 2.62 -11.22
N ILE A 274 10.04 1.81 -11.48
CA ILE A 274 10.34 0.60 -10.71
C ILE A 274 11.78 0.62 -10.20
N ILE A 275 11.95 0.30 -8.93
CA ILE A 275 13.26 0.26 -8.26
C ILE A 275 13.40 -1.03 -7.49
N ASP A 276 14.56 -1.65 -7.66
CA ASP A 276 15.04 -2.73 -6.83
C ASP A 276 16.13 -2.17 -5.92
N PHE A 277 15.96 -2.30 -4.60
CA PHE A 277 16.96 -1.84 -3.63
C PHE A 277 17.12 -2.83 -2.49
N ALA A 278 18.22 -2.69 -1.75
CA ALA A 278 18.43 -3.40 -0.50
C ALA A 278 18.81 -2.43 0.62
N TRP A 279 18.65 -2.83 1.87
CA TRP A 279 19.20 -2.08 2.99
C TRP A 279 19.67 -3.00 4.11
N PRO A 280 20.62 -2.54 4.96
CA PRO A 280 21.13 -3.32 6.07
C PRO A 280 20.01 -3.59 7.07
N VAL A 281 19.91 -4.84 7.51
CA VAL A 281 19.04 -5.25 8.60
C VAL A 281 19.90 -5.44 9.85
N GLU A 282 19.58 -4.73 10.92
CA GLU A 282 20.17 -5.04 12.22
C GLU A 282 19.77 -6.47 12.62
N PRO A 283 20.73 -7.32 13.04
CA PRO A 283 20.40 -8.67 13.45
C PRO A 283 19.48 -8.63 14.68
N VAL A 284 18.27 -9.16 14.53
CA VAL A 284 17.37 -9.37 15.66
C VAL A 284 18.01 -10.40 16.59
N ARG A 285 18.25 -10.02 17.85
CA ARG A 285 18.65 -10.98 18.89
C ARG A 285 17.42 -11.81 19.28
N ILE A 286 17.24 -12.95 18.61
CA ILE A 286 16.19 -13.92 18.95
C ILE A 286 16.83 -14.99 19.86
N ALA A 287 16.30 -15.15 21.08
CA ALA A 287 16.56 -16.36 21.87
C ALA A 287 15.91 -17.56 21.16
N PRO A 288 16.59 -18.71 21.02
CA PRO A 288 16.11 -19.79 20.17
C PRO A 288 14.79 -20.36 20.70
N THR A 289 13.75 -20.25 19.90
CA THR A 289 12.57 -21.13 20.01
C THR A 289 12.47 -21.94 18.74
N ALA A 290 12.38 -23.26 18.93
CA ALA A 290 12.26 -24.24 17.89
C ALA A 290 10.92 -24.12 17.13
N ASP A 291 10.99 -24.54 15.88
CA ASP A 291 9.91 -24.94 14.98
C ASP A 291 9.18 -23.83 14.22
N ALA A 292 9.50 -23.73 12.92
CA ALA A 292 8.50 -23.88 11.85
C ALA A 292 9.17 -23.82 10.47
N GLU A 293 9.30 -24.96 9.80
CA GLU A 293 9.37 -25.03 8.34
C GLU A 293 8.51 -26.17 7.80
N ALA A 294 7.92 -25.88 6.63
CA ALA A 294 7.34 -26.76 5.61
C ALA A 294 5.81 -26.80 5.52
N ALA A 295 5.27 -26.27 4.41
CA ALA A 295 4.80 -27.14 3.32
C ALA A 295 4.33 -26.29 2.12
N GLN A 296 4.73 -26.73 0.92
CA GLN A 296 4.31 -26.20 -0.37
C GLN A 296 3.60 -27.31 -1.17
N ALA A 297 2.56 -26.91 -1.89
CA ALA A 297 1.94 -27.51 -3.10
C ALA A 297 1.26 -28.90 -3.03
N THR A 298 -0.04 -28.95 -3.34
CA THR A 298 -0.57 -29.56 -4.59
C THR A 298 -2.06 -29.26 -4.78
N SER A 299 -2.47 -29.10 -6.04
CA SER A 299 -3.81 -28.72 -6.47
C SER A 299 -4.57 -29.94 -7.02
N THR A 300 -5.78 -30.14 -6.50
CA THR A 300 -6.85 -30.99 -7.07
C THR A 300 -8.15 -30.34 -6.61
N SER A 301 -9.07 -30.02 -7.55
CA SER A 301 -10.47 -29.56 -7.35
C SER A 301 -10.83 -29.28 -5.88
N ALA A 302 -10.38 -28.13 -5.37
CA ALA A 302 -10.20 -27.93 -3.94
C ALA A 302 -11.54 -27.86 -3.20
N VAL A 303 -11.75 -28.77 -2.26
CA VAL A 303 -12.61 -28.50 -1.10
C VAL A 303 -12.05 -27.26 -0.42
N LEU A 304 -12.82 -26.17 -0.38
CA LEU A 304 -12.39 -24.94 0.28
C LEU A 304 -12.02 -25.25 1.74
N GLN A 305 -10.85 -24.76 2.17
CA GLN A 305 -10.47 -24.89 3.58
C GLN A 305 -11.52 -24.16 4.42
N ARG A 306 -12.10 -24.87 5.38
CA ARG A 306 -13.06 -24.30 6.33
C ARG A 306 -12.32 -23.80 7.56
N ILE A 307 -12.46 -22.51 7.88
CA ILE A 307 -11.76 -21.81 8.96
C ILE A 307 -12.80 -21.25 9.93
N ASP A 308 -12.56 -21.45 11.22
CA ASP A 308 -13.33 -20.75 12.26
C ASP A 308 -12.90 -19.29 12.31
N ALA A 309 -13.87 -18.37 12.28
CA ALA A 309 -13.57 -16.95 12.26
C ALA A 309 -12.87 -16.43 13.54
N GLU A 310 -12.88 -17.21 14.64
CA GLU A 310 -12.12 -16.90 15.86
C GLU A 310 -10.63 -17.22 15.74
N ASP A 311 -10.24 -18.05 14.77
CA ASP A 311 -8.83 -18.39 14.52
C ASP A 311 -8.15 -17.33 13.65
N GLY A 312 -7.86 -16.18 14.24
CA GLY A 312 -7.16 -15.07 13.58
C GLY A 312 -5.79 -15.45 13.01
N ALA A 313 -5.15 -16.49 13.55
CA ALA A 313 -3.87 -16.99 13.03
C ALA A 313 -4.09 -17.79 11.74
N ALA A 314 -5.09 -18.68 11.70
CA ALA A 314 -5.48 -19.38 10.47
C ALA A 314 -5.97 -18.41 9.39
N LEU A 315 -6.77 -17.41 9.75
CA LEU A 315 -7.21 -16.38 8.80
C LEU A 315 -6.02 -15.59 8.23
N SER A 316 -5.06 -15.20 9.07
CA SER A 316 -3.87 -14.46 8.62
C SER A 316 -2.93 -15.31 7.77
N ARG A 317 -2.85 -16.63 7.99
CA ARG A 317 -2.07 -17.55 7.15
C ARG A 317 -2.70 -17.80 5.78
N ASN A 318 -4.00 -17.53 5.62
CA ASN A 318 -4.77 -17.78 4.40
C ASN A 318 -5.18 -16.49 3.68
N LEU A 319 -4.37 -15.43 3.77
CA LEU A 319 -4.56 -14.25 2.94
C LEU A 319 -4.56 -14.63 1.46
N LEU A 320 -5.48 -14.05 0.69
CA LEU A 320 -5.72 -14.29 -0.75
C LEU A 320 -6.24 -15.69 -1.11
N ALA A 321 -6.22 -16.66 -0.20
CA ALA A 321 -6.76 -17.99 -0.46
C ALA A 321 -8.29 -17.96 -0.45
N GLU A 322 -8.91 -18.62 -1.42
CA GLU A 322 -10.35 -18.92 -1.38
C GLU A 322 -10.61 -19.89 -0.22
N VAL A 323 -11.40 -19.46 0.76
CA VAL A 323 -11.72 -20.23 1.97
C VAL A 323 -13.20 -20.15 2.31
N GLU A 324 -13.67 -21.09 3.13
CA GLU A 324 -14.96 -21.02 3.82
C GLU A 324 -14.73 -20.56 5.26
N VAL A 325 -15.22 -19.37 5.62
CA VAL A 325 -15.16 -18.88 7.00
C VAL A 325 -16.52 -19.04 7.66
N VAL A 326 -16.55 -19.61 8.87
CA VAL A 326 -17.78 -19.79 9.66
C VAL A 326 -17.73 -18.96 10.93
N GLY A 327 -18.84 -18.30 11.25
CA GLY A 327 -19.00 -17.63 12.53
C GLY A 327 -20.38 -16.98 12.69
N THR A 328 -20.54 -16.22 13.77
CA THR A 328 -21.78 -15.53 14.14
C THR A 328 -21.64 -14.01 13.99
N VAL A 329 -22.62 -13.36 13.37
CA VAL A 329 -22.63 -11.90 13.17
C VAL A 329 -22.85 -11.16 14.50
N ARG A 330 -21.86 -10.41 15.02
CA ARG A 330 -22.03 -9.67 16.28
C ARG A 330 -22.58 -8.25 16.12
N SER A 331 -22.09 -7.49 15.14
CA SER A 331 -22.56 -6.13 14.86
C SER A 331 -22.80 -5.92 13.37
N VAL A 332 -23.44 -4.81 13.06
CA VAL A 332 -23.78 -4.36 11.72
C VAL A 332 -23.74 -2.83 11.82
N GLU A 333 -22.85 -2.16 11.08
CA GLU A 333 -22.54 -0.73 11.26
C GLU A 333 -22.41 -0.03 9.89
N PRO A 334 -23.44 0.67 9.41
CA PRO A 334 -23.44 1.33 8.09
C PRO A 334 -22.35 2.41 7.94
N THR A 335 -21.82 2.64 6.73
CA THR A 335 -20.84 3.72 6.41
C THR A 335 -21.14 4.50 5.13
N ARG A 336 -20.39 5.60 4.91
CA ARG A 336 -20.60 6.61 3.86
C ARG A 336 -20.16 6.21 2.43
N SER A 337 -19.13 5.40 2.26
CA SER A 337 -18.52 5.02 0.96
C SER A 337 -19.13 3.76 0.34
N GLY A 338 -20.42 3.50 0.59
CA GLY A 338 -20.94 2.13 0.61
C GLY A 338 -20.76 1.50 1.98
N GLY A 339 -21.70 0.66 2.39
CA GLY A 339 -21.76 0.18 3.76
C GLY A 339 -20.60 -0.75 4.12
N HIS A 340 -19.78 -0.37 5.09
CA HIS A 340 -19.17 -1.36 5.95
C HIS A 340 -20.31 -1.97 6.76
N PHE A 341 -20.20 -3.24 7.08
CA PHE A 341 -21.08 -3.92 8.00
C PHE A 341 -20.11 -4.71 8.88
N ASN A 342 -19.87 -4.29 10.11
CA ASN A 342 -18.91 -5.00 10.96
C ASN A 342 -19.48 -6.35 11.39
N LEU A 343 -19.43 -7.36 10.51
CA LEU A 343 -19.68 -8.75 10.83
C LEU A 343 -18.55 -9.25 11.74
N ALA A 344 -18.56 -8.84 13.01
CA ALA A 344 -17.60 -9.33 13.99
C ALA A 344 -17.95 -10.79 14.27
N LEU A 345 -17.25 -11.68 13.58
CA LEU A 345 -17.29 -13.11 13.80
C LEU A 345 -16.35 -13.43 14.96
N GLY A 346 -16.90 -13.68 16.15
CA GLY A 346 -16.15 -14.19 17.31
C GLY A 346 -16.08 -13.33 18.58
N THR A 347 -15.66 -13.99 19.67
CA THR A 347 -15.69 -13.53 21.08
C THR A 347 -14.62 -12.51 21.49
N LYS A 348 -13.65 -12.17 20.62
CA LYS A 348 -12.52 -11.26 20.96
C LYS A 348 -12.49 -9.98 20.09
N PRO A 349 -12.54 -8.76 20.68
CA PRO A 349 -12.60 -7.49 19.93
C PRO A 349 -11.39 -7.16 19.05
N ARG A 350 -10.25 -7.86 19.19
CA ARG A 350 -9.01 -7.63 18.44
C ARG A 350 -8.69 -8.72 17.41
N SER A 351 -9.54 -9.71 17.23
CA SER A 351 -9.27 -10.90 16.41
C SER A 351 -10.35 -11.19 15.36
N SER A 352 -11.31 -10.29 15.15
CA SER A 352 -12.45 -10.50 14.26
C SER A 352 -12.10 -10.24 12.79
N LEU A 353 -12.57 -11.12 11.91
CA LEU A 353 -12.69 -10.87 10.47
C LEU A 353 -13.80 -9.83 10.22
N THR A 354 -13.54 -8.81 9.41
CA THR A 354 -14.57 -7.88 8.92
C THR A 354 -15.14 -8.41 7.60
N LEU A 355 -16.45 -8.35 7.39
CA LEU A 355 -17.05 -8.59 6.08
C LEU A 355 -17.55 -7.27 5.52
N PHE A 356 -17.05 -6.87 4.37
CA PHE A 356 -17.34 -5.57 3.79
C PHE A 356 -18.23 -5.74 2.55
N VAL A 357 -19.35 -5.01 2.47
CA VAL A 357 -20.28 -5.04 1.33
C VAL A 357 -20.18 -3.70 0.60
N PRO A 358 -19.50 -3.63 -0.56
CA PRO A 358 -19.35 -2.36 -1.27
C PRO A 358 -20.72 -1.79 -1.68
N ARG A 359 -20.77 -0.47 -1.88
CA ARG A 359 -22.02 0.29 -2.11
C ARG A 359 -22.94 -0.37 -3.12
N HIS A 360 -22.35 -0.78 -4.25
CA HIS A 360 -23.03 -1.37 -5.37
C HIS A 360 -23.61 -2.77 -5.15
N ALA A 361 -23.17 -3.45 -4.09
CA ALA A 361 -23.63 -4.79 -3.75
C ALA A 361 -24.69 -4.79 -2.64
N VAL A 362 -24.90 -3.68 -1.94
CA VAL A 362 -25.80 -3.60 -0.77
C VAL A 362 -27.21 -4.11 -1.09
N GLU A 363 -27.81 -3.64 -2.19
CA GLU A 363 -29.16 -4.05 -2.61
C GLU A 363 -29.27 -5.56 -2.86
N ARG A 364 -28.16 -6.20 -3.25
CA ARG A 364 -28.11 -7.64 -3.47
C ARG A 364 -28.18 -8.41 -2.17
N PHE A 365 -27.89 -7.83 -1.01
CA PHE A 365 -27.93 -8.57 0.26
C PHE A 365 -29.16 -8.26 1.11
N GLY A 366 -30.03 -7.34 0.67
CA GLY A 366 -31.23 -6.95 1.38
C GLY A 366 -30.92 -6.21 2.68
N ASP A 367 -31.78 -6.39 3.70
CA ASP A 367 -31.56 -5.78 5.01
C ASP A 367 -30.45 -6.53 5.78
N LEU A 368 -29.26 -5.94 5.78
CA LEU A 368 -28.09 -6.45 6.47
C LEU A 368 -28.21 -6.34 8.01
N SER A 369 -29.09 -5.47 8.53
CA SER A 369 -29.31 -5.36 9.99
C SER A 369 -29.93 -6.63 10.57
N ALA A 370 -30.75 -7.33 9.77
CA ALA A 370 -31.36 -8.61 10.11
C ALA A 370 -30.35 -9.77 10.24
N TRP A 371 -29.08 -9.55 9.88
CA TRP A 371 -28.05 -10.58 9.96
C TRP A 371 -27.47 -10.69 11.37
N LYS A 372 -27.64 -9.68 12.22
CA LYS A 372 -27.14 -9.66 13.60
C LYS A 372 -27.62 -10.87 14.40
N GLY A 373 -26.69 -11.55 15.06
CA GLY A 373 -26.92 -12.75 15.87
C GLY A 373 -27.03 -14.05 15.07
N ARG A 374 -27.06 -14.00 13.74
CA ARG A 374 -27.17 -15.21 12.91
C ARG A 374 -25.81 -15.86 12.70
N LYS A 375 -25.80 -17.19 12.59
CA LYS A 375 -24.63 -17.96 12.19
C LYS A 375 -24.62 -18.13 10.68
N LEU A 376 -23.47 -17.94 10.06
CA LEU A 376 -23.33 -18.03 8.61
C LEU A 376 -21.97 -18.58 8.20
N THR A 377 -21.90 -19.00 6.95
CA THR A 377 -20.68 -19.39 6.24
C THR A 377 -20.45 -18.39 5.12
N VAL A 378 -19.22 -17.88 5.00
CA VAL A 378 -18.81 -16.97 3.93
C VAL A 378 -17.72 -17.60 3.08
N LYS A 379 -17.82 -17.42 1.77
CA LYS A 379 -16.84 -17.85 0.77
C LYS A 379 -16.14 -16.67 0.13
N GLY A 380 -14.83 -16.76 0.00
CA GLY A 380 -14.02 -15.76 -0.70
C GLY A 380 -12.58 -15.69 -0.20
N PRO A 381 -11.80 -14.75 -0.75
CA PRO A 381 -10.45 -14.46 -0.31
C PRO A 381 -10.43 -13.50 0.89
N ILE A 382 -9.45 -13.71 1.78
CA ILE A 382 -9.18 -12.83 2.92
C ILE A 382 -8.12 -11.80 2.52
N PHE A 383 -8.35 -10.54 2.85
CA PHE A 383 -7.42 -9.43 2.65
C PHE A 383 -7.08 -8.77 3.98
N ARG A 384 -6.07 -7.90 3.96
CA ARG A 384 -5.84 -6.94 5.04
C ARG A 384 -6.12 -5.53 4.57
N TYR A 385 -6.89 -4.78 5.36
CA TYR A 385 -7.17 -3.37 5.13
C TYR A 385 -7.21 -2.61 6.47
N ARG A 386 -6.47 -1.51 6.54
CA ARG A 386 -6.25 -0.70 7.75
C ARG A 386 -5.87 -1.55 8.95
N GLY A 387 -4.99 -2.52 8.70
CA GLY A 387 -4.50 -3.50 9.69
C GLY A 387 -5.48 -4.63 10.06
N ARG A 388 -6.74 -4.58 9.60
CA ARG A 388 -7.79 -5.57 9.93
C ARG A 388 -7.92 -6.61 8.84
N LEU A 389 -8.25 -7.85 9.22
CA LEU A 389 -8.60 -8.89 8.27
C LEU A 389 -10.00 -8.61 7.71
N GLU A 390 -10.17 -8.78 6.41
CA GLU A 390 -11.43 -8.47 5.74
C GLU A 390 -11.75 -9.44 4.59
N MET A 391 -13.02 -9.78 4.38
CA MET A 391 -13.52 -10.35 3.12
C MET A 391 -14.56 -9.41 2.50
N GLN A 392 -14.50 -9.21 1.18
CA GLN A 392 -15.48 -8.40 0.47
C GLN A 392 -16.62 -9.27 -0.10
N LEU A 393 -17.86 -8.85 0.13
CA LEU A 393 -19.08 -9.52 -0.31
C LEU A 393 -19.70 -8.75 -1.48
N THR A 394 -19.59 -9.28 -2.68
CA THR A 394 -20.14 -8.67 -3.91
C THR A 394 -21.27 -9.48 -4.53
N ARG A 395 -21.40 -10.76 -4.17
CA ARG A 395 -22.34 -11.71 -4.76
C ARG A 395 -23.04 -12.56 -3.70
N LYS A 396 -24.34 -12.84 -3.88
CA LYS A 396 -25.20 -13.52 -2.89
C LYS A 396 -24.67 -14.90 -2.51
N GLU A 397 -24.11 -15.64 -3.47
CA GLU A 397 -23.59 -16.99 -3.30
C GLU A 397 -22.38 -17.09 -2.38
N GLN A 398 -21.75 -15.95 -2.05
CA GLN A 398 -20.70 -15.91 -1.03
C GLN A 398 -21.22 -16.21 0.36
N VAL A 399 -22.53 -16.10 0.63
CA VAL A 399 -23.09 -16.19 1.98
C VAL A 399 -24.13 -17.30 2.06
N ALA A 400 -23.99 -18.17 3.06
CA ALA A 400 -24.98 -19.18 3.42
C ALA A 400 -25.31 -19.10 4.91
N PHE A 401 -26.58 -18.94 5.25
CA PHE A 401 -27.04 -18.97 6.65
C PHE A 401 -27.17 -20.41 7.14
N GLN A 402 -26.87 -20.62 8.42
CA GLN A 402 -27.08 -21.91 9.11
C GLN A 402 -28.38 -21.92 9.90
#